data_AF-A0A382A905-F1
#
_entry.id   AF-A0A382A905-F1
#
_cell.length_a   1.000
_cell.length_b   1.000
_cell.length_c   1.000
_cell.angle_alpha   90.00
_cell.angle_beta   90.00
_cell.angle_gamma   90.00
#
_symmetry.space_group_name_H-M   'P 1'
#
loop_
_entity.id
_entity.type
_entity.pdbx_description
1 polymer ?
#
loop_
_entity_poly.entity_id
_entity_poly.type
_entity_poly.pdbx_seq_one_letter_code
_entity_poly.pdbx_strand_id
1 'polypeptide(L)' 'FPSSLMLGFTAEAVTEKINYNDNEIEDVQWFTRDEMLDFKSQGKFLPRELSISRRLINDWLG' A
#
# COMPACT_ATOMS: atom_id res chain seq x y z
N PHE A 1 2.49 -14.25 17.06
CA PHE A 1 1.57 -13.38 17.83
C PHE A 1 2.09 -12.55 19.01
N PRO A 2 3.09 -12.92 19.78
CA PRO A 2 4.34 -13.55 19.44
C PRO A 2 5.01 -13.05 18.18
N SER A 3 6.27 -13.39 18.03
CA SER A 3 7.09 -13.21 16.84
C SER A 3 6.28 -13.37 15.53
N SER A 4 6.19 -12.29 14.76
CA SER A 4 5.61 -12.29 13.41
C SER A 4 6.74 -12.10 12.41
N LEU A 5 6.78 -12.94 11.38
CA LEU A 5 7.68 -12.78 10.23
C LEU A 5 6.85 -12.20 9.08
N MET A 6 7.22 -11.01 8.61
CA MET A 6 6.56 -10.39 7.46
C MET A 6 7.26 -10.79 6.17
N LEU A 7 6.50 -11.33 5.22
CA LEU A 7 6.97 -11.69 3.89
C LEU A 7 6.31 -10.73 2.89
N GLY A 8 7.13 -9.98 2.16
CA GLY A 8 6.67 -9.03 1.16
C GLY A 8 6.51 -9.69 -0.20
N PHE A 9 5.42 -9.39 -0.90
CA PHE A 9 5.13 -9.90 -2.24
C PHE A 9 4.70 -8.75 -3.16
N THR A 10 4.98 -8.91 -4.45
CA THR A 10 4.42 -8.08 -5.51
C THR A 10 3.43 -8.94 -6.29
N ALA A 11 2.26 -8.38 -6.58
CA ALA A 11 1.20 -9.08 -7.30
C ALA A 11 0.59 -8.15 -8.35
N GLU A 12 0.08 -8.76 -9.42
CA GLU A 12 -0.70 -8.07 -10.45
C GLU A 12 -2.19 -8.37 -10.23
N ALA A 13 -3.00 -7.32 -10.21
CA ALA A 13 -4.43 -7.45 -10.01
C ALA A 13 -5.10 -7.96 -11.30
N VAL A 14 -5.92 -9.00 -11.18
CA VAL A 14 -6.71 -9.52 -12.31
C VAL A 14 -7.96 -8.69 -12.60
N THR A 15 -8.32 -7.78 -11.70
CA THR A 15 -9.47 -6.87 -11.80
C THR A 15 -9.23 -5.62 -10.96
N GLU A 16 -9.82 -4.49 -11.38
CA GLU A 16 -9.80 -3.23 -10.63
C GLU A 16 -11.00 -3.07 -9.68
N LYS A 17 -11.96 -4.00 -9.70
CA LYS A 17 -13.13 -3.93 -8.82
C LYS A 17 -12.72 -4.09 -7.37
N ILE A 18 -12.91 -3.03 -6.59
CA ILE A 18 -12.68 -3.04 -5.14
C ILE A 18 -13.89 -3.71 -4.45
N ASN A 19 -13.60 -4.70 -3.60
CA ASN A 19 -14.54 -5.32 -2.68
C ASN A 19 -13.79 -5.59 -1.37
N TYR A 20 -14.10 -4.85 -0.31
CA TYR A 20 -13.40 -4.91 0.97
C TYR A 20 -14.38 -5.10 2.13
N ASN A 21 -13.85 -5.53 3.27
CA ASN A 21 -14.62 -5.75 4.49
C ASN A 21 -14.48 -4.54 5.42
N ASP A 22 -15.58 -3.81 5.62
CA ASP A 22 -15.63 -2.60 6.45
C ASP A 22 -15.26 -2.85 7.93
N ASN A 23 -15.28 -4.11 8.40
CA ASN A 23 -14.88 -4.45 9.76
C ASN A 23 -13.35 -4.58 9.96
N GLU A 24 -12.57 -4.56 8.88
CA GLU A 24 -11.11 -4.70 8.92
C GLU A 24 -10.40 -3.48 8.31
N ILE A 25 -10.92 -2.96 7.21
CA ILE A 25 -10.33 -1.85 6.45
C ILE A 25 -11.36 -0.73 6.31
N GLU A 26 -10.96 0.50 6.64
CA GLU A 26 -11.83 1.68 6.55
C GLU A 26 -11.97 2.21 5.11
N ASP A 27 -10.89 2.20 4.32
CA ASP A 27 -10.86 2.74 2.96
C ASP A 27 -9.86 1.96 2.07
N VAL A 28 -10.19 1.83 0.78
CA VAL A 28 -9.38 1.16 -0.24
C VAL A 28 -9.47 1.93 -1.55
N GLN A 29 -8.33 2.27 -2.13
CA GLN A 29 -8.23 3.05 -3.36
C GLN A 29 -7.09 2.55 -4.23
N TRP A 30 -7.27 2.65 -5.55
CA TRP A 30 -6.18 2.55 -6.51
C TRP A 30 -5.44 3.88 -6.60
N PHE A 31 -4.13 3.80 -6.79
CA PHE A 31 -3.27 4.97 -6.98
C PHE A 31 -2.42 4.81 -8.21
N THR A 32 -2.33 5.88 -8.98
CA THR A 32 -1.36 6.02 -10.06
C THR A 32 0.04 6.28 -9.51
N ARG A 33 1.06 6.09 -10.34
CA ARG A 33 2.45 6.35 -9.95
C ARG A 33 2.67 7.82 -9.57
N ASP A 34 2.10 8.76 -10.33
CA ASP A 34 2.26 10.19 -10.08
C ASP A 34 1.58 10.62 -8.77
N GLU A 35 0.39 10.05 -8.48
CA GLU A 35 -0.28 10.24 -7.20
C GLU A 35 0.56 9.73 -6.03
N MET A 36 1.21 8.58 -6.17
CA MET A 36 2.08 8.03 -5.12
C MET A 36 3.35 8.86 -4.90
N LEU A 37 3.90 9.49 -5.96
CA LEU A 37 5.03 10.41 -5.85
C LEU A 37 4.65 11.71 -5.13
N ASP A 38 3.42 12.18 -5.32
CA ASP A 38 2.88 13.38 -4.67
C ASP A 38 1.83 13.07 -3.59
N PHE A 39 2.00 11.95 -2.87
CA PHE A 39 0.97 11.44 -1.95
C PHE A 39 0.62 12.43 -0.82
N LYS A 40 1.60 13.25 -0.43
CA LYS A 40 1.43 14.25 0.64
C LYS A 40 0.53 15.41 0.22
N SER A 41 0.55 15.84 -1.05
CA SER A 41 -0.33 16.92 -1.52
C SER A 41 -1.81 16.53 -1.47
N GLN A 42 -2.09 15.22 -1.54
CA GLN A 42 -3.42 14.64 -1.37
C GLN A 42 -3.86 14.53 0.10
N GLY A 43 -3.06 15.05 1.04
CA GLY A 43 -3.35 14.96 2.48
C GLY A 43 -3.18 13.55 3.06
N LYS A 44 -2.49 12.65 2.34
CA LYS A 44 -2.23 11.27 2.77
C LYS A 44 -0.78 11.07 3.16
N PHE A 45 -0.50 10.01 3.92
CA PHE A 45 0.84 9.72 4.43
C PHE A 45 1.26 8.29 4.10
N LEU A 46 2.48 8.15 3.63
CA LEU A 46 3.08 6.84 3.37
C LEU A 46 3.55 6.21 4.68
N PRO A 47 3.68 4.86 4.74
CA PRO A 47 4.22 4.18 5.91
C PRO A 47 5.63 4.67 6.30
N ARG A 48 6.04 4.36 7.54
CA ARG A 48 7.39 4.73 8.04
C ARG A 48 8.50 4.16 7.15
N GLU A 49 9.59 4.91 7.00
CA GLU A 49 10.69 4.56 6.09
C GLU A 49 11.26 3.14 6.28
N LEU A 50 11.31 2.67 7.53
CA LEU A 50 11.89 1.35 7.88
C LEU A 50 10.88 0.18 7.78
N SER A 51 9.65 0.42 7.38
CA SER A 51 8.63 -0.63 7.29
C SER A 51 8.76 -1.44 5.99
N ILE A 52 8.38 -2.72 6.04
CA ILE A 52 8.33 -3.56 4.83
C ILE A 52 7.35 -3.02 3.80
N SER A 53 6.24 -2.42 4.23
CA SER A 53 5.25 -1.78 3.34
C SER A 53 5.86 -0.58 2.61
N ARG A 54 6.64 0.26 3.29
CA ARG A 54 7.39 1.33 2.62
C ARG A 54 8.34 0.76 1.57
N ARG A 55 9.08 -0.30 1.91
CA ARG A 55 10.02 -0.92 0.98
C ARG A 55 9.32 -1.40 -0.30
N LEU A 56 8.20 -2.12 -0.16
CA LEU A 56 7.42 -2.60 -1.31
C LEU A 56 6.90 -1.44 -2.19
N ILE A 57 6.45 -0.34 -1.58
CA ILE A 57 5.99 0.84 -2.32
C ILE A 57 7.15 1.48 -3.09
N ASN A 58 8.31 1.66 -2.46
CA ASN A 58 9.48 2.25 -3.10
C ASN A 58 9.99 1.37 -4.24
N ASP A 59 10.04 0.04 -4.05
CA ASP A 59 10.46 -0.91 -5.08
C ASP A 59 9.50 -0.88 -6.30
N TRP A 60 8.20 -0.66 -6.10
CA TRP A 60 7.24 -0.47 -7.20
C TRP A 60 7.40 0.88 -7.90
N LEU A 61 7.74 1.94 -7.16
CA LEU A 61 7.96 3.27 -7.73
C LEU A 61 9.21 3.34 -8.60
N GLY A 62 10.27 2.59 -8.26
CA GLY A 62 11.56 2.60 -8.97
C GLY A 62 12.55 3.58 -8.36
#